data_AF-A0A0G1WMP8-F1
#
_entry.id   AF-A0A0G1WMP8-F1
#
_cell.length_a   1.000
_cell.length_b   1.000
_cell.length_c   1.000
_cell.angle_alpha   90.00
_cell.angle_beta   90.00
_cell.angle_gamma   90.00
#
_symmetry.space_group_name_H-M   'P 1'
#
loop_
_entity.id
_entity.type
_entity.pdbx_description
1 polymer ?
#
loop_
_entity_poly.entity_id
_entity_poly.type
_entity_poly.pdbx_seq_one_letter_code
_entity_poly.pdbx_strand_id
1 'polypeptide(L)'
;MTGVFPAARVGRLYGALVNGRDADRGDRLSMSIAGLPDGIGQGLCWSALFGKPRITCYVFGVARKMGVYPVTINLADNHDAKVTRILPFLVRK
;
A
#
# COMPACT_ATOMS: atom_id res chain seq x y z
N MET A 1 -9.17 6.01 -1.73
CA MET A 1 -8.41 4.74 -1.81
C MET A 1 -9.39 3.59 -1.97
N THR A 2 -9.41 2.96 -3.13
CA THR A 2 -10.18 1.74 -3.39
C THR A 2 -9.18 0.67 -3.82
N GLY A 3 -9.13 -0.44 -3.10
CA GLY A 3 -8.23 -1.53 -3.44
C GLY A 3 -8.44 -2.69 -2.48
N VAL A 4 -8.31 -3.90 -3.00
CA VAL A 4 -8.14 -5.12 -2.23
C VAL A 4 -6.75 -5.63 -2.59
N PHE A 5 -5.99 -6.14 -1.63
CA PHE A 5 -4.72 -6.80 -1.96
C PHE A 5 -5.03 -8.09 -2.74
N PRO A 6 -4.44 -8.29 -3.94
CA PRO A 6 -4.47 -9.59 -4.58
C PRO A 6 -3.97 -10.67 -3.61
N ALA A 7 -4.57 -11.85 -3.62
CA ALA A 7 -4.16 -12.91 -2.71
C ALA A 7 -2.74 -13.40 -3.05
N ALA A 8 -1.83 -13.39 -2.08
CA ALA A 8 -0.49 -13.97 -2.23
C ALA A 8 -0.51 -15.48 -2.01
N ARG A 9 0.57 -16.15 -2.42
CA ARG A 9 0.82 -17.57 -2.13
C ARG A 9 2.12 -17.75 -1.36
N VAL A 10 2.12 -18.65 -0.39
CA VAL A 10 3.33 -18.97 0.38
C VAL A 10 4.43 -19.46 -0.55
N GLY A 11 5.65 -18.96 -0.34
CA GLY A 11 6.83 -19.35 -1.12
C GLY A 11 6.83 -18.84 -2.56
N ARG A 12 5.86 -18.03 -2.98
CA ARG A 12 5.84 -17.39 -4.31
C ARG A 12 6.10 -15.89 -4.20
N LEU A 13 6.81 -15.37 -5.20
CA LEU A 13 7.01 -13.94 -5.34
C LEU A 13 5.64 -13.26 -5.52
N TYR A 14 5.42 -12.26 -4.69
CA TYR A 14 4.27 -11.37 -4.72
C TYR A 14 4.72 -9.97 -5.13
N GLY A 15 3.84 -9.28 -5.87
CA GLY A 15 4.02 -7.89 -6.27
C GLY A 15 2.67 -7.24 -6.51
N ALA A 16 2.44 -6.07 -5.91
CA ALA A 16 1.25 -5.26 -6.13
C ALA A 16 1.55 -3.77 -5.96
N LEU A 17 0.75 -2.93 -6.62
CA LEU A 17 0.82 -1.48 -6.51
C LEU A 17 -0.32 -0.97 -5.64
N VAL A 18 0.00 -0.13 -4.67
CA VAL A 18 -0.97 0.58 -3.83
C VAL A 18 -0.96 2.06 -4.24
N ASN A 19 -2.13 2.57 -4.61
CA ASN A 19 -2.27 3.92 -5.15
C ASN A 19 -3.03 4.84 -4.17
N GLY A 20 -2.45 6.01 -3.91
CA GLY A 20 -3.04 7.15 -3.23
C GLY A 20 -3.18 8.32 -4.20
N ARG A 21 -4.19 9.17 -3.99
CA ARG A 21 -4.42 10.36 -4.79
C ARG A 21 -4.98 11.47 -3.91
N ASP A 22 -4.63 12.69 -4.27
CA ASP A 22 -5.23 13.91 -3.73
C ASP A 22 -6.04 14.63 -4.80
N ALA A 23 -7.09 15.35 -4.37
CA ALA A 23 -7.82 16.26 -5.23
C ALA A 23 -7.13 17.64 -5.32
N ASP A 24 -6.42 18.02 -4.25
CA ASP A 24 -5.80 19.33 -4.09
C ASP A 24 -4.45 19.38 -4.82
N ARG A 25 -4.27 20.41 -5.66
CA ARG A 25 -3.09 20.52 -6.52
C ARG A 25 -1.91 21.05 -5.73
N GLY A 26 -0.73 20.49 -5.99
CA GLY A 26 0.52 20.93 -5.38
C GLY A 26 0.89 20.18 -4.10
N ASP A 27 0.00 19.36 -3.57
CA ASP A 27 0.28 18.59 -2.36
C ASP A 27 1.30 17.48 -2.58
N ARG A 28 2.10 17.25 -1.55
CA ARG A 28 3.03 16.14 -1.46
C ARG A 28 2.41 15.06 -0.60
N LEU A 29 2.27 13.89 -1.22
CA LEU A 29 1.70 12.73 -0.55
C LEU A 29 2.80 11.84 0.03
N SER A 30 2.52 11.32 1.22
CA SER A 30 3.30 10.28 1.90
C SER A 30 2.38 9.10 2.21
N MET A 31 2.87 7.88 1.96
CA MET A 31 2.11 6.66 2.21
C MET A 31 2.95 5.65 3.00
N SER A 32 2.35 5.11 4.06
CA SER A 32 2.91 4.02 4.84
C SER A 32 1.94 2.84 4.95
N ILE A 33 2.47 1.63 4.82
CA ILE A 33 1.73 0.37 4.81
C ILE A 33 2.32 -0.51 5.91
N ALA A 34 1.49 -0.90 6.88
CA ALA A 34 1.87 -1.68 8.04
C ALA A 34 0.99 -2.94 8.17
N GLY A 35 1.48 -3.94 8.90
CA GLY A 35 0.75 -5.20 9.11
C GLY A 35 0.81 -6.17 7.92
N LEU A 36 1.78 -5.98 7.00
CA LEU A 36 2.01 -6.88 5.87
C LEU A 36 2.40 -8.30 6.35
N PRO A 37 2.06 -9.35 5.59
CA PRO A 37 2.48 -10.72 5.91
C PRO A 37 4.00 -10.86 6.02
N ASP A 38 4.47 -11.74 6.89
CA ASP A 38 5.91 -12.03 7.05
C ASP A 38 6.56 -12.40 5.70
N GLY A 39 7.62 -11.67 5.35
CA GLY A 39 8.34 -11.78 4.08
C GLY A 39 7.82 -10.91 2.93
N ILE A 40 6.72 -10.17 3.12
CA ILE A 40 6.25 -9.12 2.20
C ILE A 40 6.47 -7.75 2.85
N GLY A 41 7.04 -6.81 2.10
CA GLY A 41 7.34 -5.46 2.57
C GLY A 41 6.84 -4.38 1.62
N GLN A 42 6.76 -3.16 2.15
CA GLN A 42 6.64 -1.95 1.35
C GLN A 42 8.01 -1.61 0.75
N GLY A 43 8.05 -1.47 -0.56
CA GLY A 43 9.18 -0.97 -1.33
C GLY A 43 9.13 0.53 -1.56
N LEU A 44 9.82 0.96 -2.62
CA LEU A 44 9.83 2.35 -3.05
C LEU A 44 8.41 2.85 -3.35
N CYS A 45 8.17 4.10 -2.98
CA CYS A 45 6.99 4.86 -3.34
C CYS A 45 7.37 5.97 -4.30
N TRP A 46 6.62 6.13 -5.37
CA TRP A 46 6.83 7.17 -6.37
C TRP A 46 5.66 8.14 -6.35
N SER A 47 5.98 9.44 -6.28
CA SER A 47 4.98 10.50 -6.27
C SER A 47 5.03 11.28 -7.58
N ALA A 48 3.85 11.44 -8.20
CA ALA A 48 3.66 12.32 -9.33
C ALA A 48 3.01 13.62 -8.83
N LEU A 49 3.72 14.74 -9.00
CA LEU A 49 3.29 16.08 -8.53
C LEU A 49 2.62 16.93 -9.62
N PHE A 50 2.69 16.50 -10.89
CA PHE A 50 2.07 17.23 -12.00
C PHE A 50 0.55 17.01 -12.01
N GLY A 51 -0.21 18.08 -11.80
CA GLY A 51 -1.67 18.06 -11.79
C GLY A 51 -2.23 17.66 -10.42
N LYS A 52 -3.06 16.61 -10.38
CA LYS A 52 -3.60 16.06 -9.13
C LYS A 52 -2.58 15.09 -8.52
N PRO A 53 -2.04 15.35 -7.32
CA PRO A 53 -1.01 14.53 -6.70
C PRO A 53 -1.40 13.06 -6.63
N ARG A 54 -0.43 12.18 -6.92
CA ARG A 54 -0.58 10.73 -6.80
C ARG A 54 0.66 10.15 -6.18
N ILE A 55 0.47 9.13 -5.35
CA ILE A 55 1.56 8.32 -4.82
C ILE A 55 1.26 6.85 -5.09
N THR A 56 2.27 6.13 -5.57
CA THR A 56 2.19 4.70 -5.83
C THR A 56 3.31 4.00 -5.08
N CYS A 57 2.96 3.11 -4.16
CA CYS A 57 3.92 2.29 -3.43
C CYS A 57 3.89 0.85 -3.95
N TYR A 58 5.07 0.26 -4.14
CA TYR A 58 5.18 -1.15 -4.47
C TYR A 58 5.18 -1.99 -3.19
N VAL A 59 4.36 -3.04 -3.14
CA VAL A 59 4.36 -4.04 -2.07
C VAL A 59 4.81 -5.35 -2.67
N PHE A 60 5.92 -5.89 -2.18
CA PHE A 60 6.55 -7.06 -2.80
C PHE A 60 7.29 -7.92 -1.79
N GLY A 61 7.56 -9.16 -2.19
CA GLY A 61 8.31 -10.12 -1.38
C GLY A 61 7.75 -11.53 -1.51
N VAL A 62 8.08 -12.38 -0.55
CA VAL A 62 7.65 -13.79 -0.52
C VAL A 62 6.99 -14.06 0.82
N ALA A 63 5.67 -14.30 0.82
CA ALA A 63 4.95 -14.62 2.03
C ALA A 63 5.41 -15.98 2.60
N ARG A 64 5.60 -16.05 3.91
CA ARG A 64 6.07 -17.24 4.62
C ARG A 64 4.97 -18.02 5.33
N LYS A 65 3.88 -17.35 5.67
CA LYS A 65 2.77 -17.92 6.46
C LYS A 65 1.44 -17.62 5.80
N MET A 66 0.54 -18.62 5.80
CA MET A 66 -0.84 -18.44 5.35
C MET A 66 -1.63 -17.66 6.41
N GLY A 67 -2.69 -16.99 5.97
CA GLY A 67 -3.59 -16.28 6.87
C GLY A 67 -4.26 -15.08 6.20
N VAL A 68 -5.10 -14.40 6.99
CA VAL A 68 -5.66 -13.10 6.61
C VAL A 68 -5.04 -12.05 7.53
N TYR A 69 -4.34 -11.09 6.93
CA TYR A 69 -3.60 -10.06 7.65
C TYR A 69 -4.34 -8.73 7.54
N PRO A 70 -4.65 -8.05 8.66
CA PRO A 70 -5.22 -6.71 8.63
C PRO A 70 -4.11 -5.70 8.30
N VAL A 71 -4.05 -5.27 7.04
CA VAL A 71 -3.03 -4.33 6.57
C VAL A 71 -3.56 -2.91 6.70
N THR A 72 -2.82 -2.07 7.43
CA THR A 72 -3.12 -0.66 7.60
C THR A 72 -2.38 0.16 6.56
N ILE A 73 -3.10 0.98 5.81
CA ILE A 73 -2.56 1.94 4.85
C ILE A 73 -2.87 3.34 5.37
N ASN A 74 -1.83 4.12 5.62
CA ASN A 74 -1.93 5.53 5.95
C ASN A 74 -1.49 6.37 4.75
N LEU A 75 -2.34 7.29 4.33
CA LEU A 75 -2.01 8.34 3.37
C LEU A 75 -2.07 9.68 4.10
N ALA A 76 -1.03 10.48 3.96
CA ALA A 76 -0.98 11.83 4.48
C ALA A 76 -0.56 12.80 3.37
N ASP A 77 -1.11 13.99 3.37
CA ASP A 77 -0.57 15.12 2.64
C ASP A 77 0.43 15.92 3.51
N ASN A 78 0.91 17.04 3.00
CA ASN A 78 1.78 17.97 3.71
C ASN A 78 1.01 19.12 4.40
N HIS A 79 -0.32 18.99 4.56
CA HIS A 79 -1.23 19.94 5.18
C HIS A 79 -2.04 19.30 6.32
N ASP A 80 -1.49 18.24 6.91
CA ASP A 80 -2.05 17.46 8.03
C ASP A 80 -3.32 16.64 7.73
N ALA A 81 -3.80 16.60 6.48
CA ALA A 81 -4.89 15.69 6.12
C ALA A 81 -4.37 14.25 6.07
N LYS A 82 -5.08 13.36 6.78
CA LYS A 82 -4.70 11.94 6.91
C LYS A 82 -5.90 11.06 6.64
N VAL A 83 -5.68 10.02 5.84
CA VAL A 83 -6.64 8.96 5.58
C VAL A 83 -6.01 7.62 5.94
N THR A 84 -6.63 6.93 6.89
CA THR A 84 -6.26 5.56 7.26
C THR A 84 -7.29 4.58 6.72
N ARG A 85 -6.82 3.48 6.13
CA ARG A 85 -7.65 2.36 5.68
C ARG A 85 -7.06 1.05 6.15
N ILE A 86 -7.91 0.14 6.60
CA ILE A 86 -7.53 -1.23 6.94
C ILE A 86 -8.12 -2.14 5.87
N LEU A 87 -7.28 -2.95 5.23
CA LEU A 87 -7.66 -3.89 4.19
C LEU A 87 -7.21 -5.30 4.54
N PRO A 88 -8.04 -6.32 4.31
CA PRO A 88 -7.59 -7.70 4.47
C PRO A 88 -6.60 -8.06 3.36
N PHE A 89 -5.49 -8.68 3.74
CA PHE A 89 -4.53 -9.30 2.83
C PHE A 89 -4.59 -10.82 3.03
N LEU A 90 -5.06 -11.54 2.01
CA LEU A 90 -5.14 -12.99 2.02
C LEU A 90 -3.82 -13.62 1.53
N VAL A 91 -3.26 -14.53 2.33
CA VAL A 91 -2.19 -15.45 1.92
C VAL A 91 -2.70 -16.88 1.98
N ARG A 92 -2.58 -17.58 0.84
CA ARG A 92 -2.97 -18.98 0.68
C ARG A 92 -1.78 -19.86 0.29
N LYS A 93 -2.03 -21.16 0.15
CA LYS A 93 -1.04 -22.12 -0.34
C LYS A 93 -0.69 -21.89 -1.81
#